data_AF-A0A969JPU6-F1
#
_entry.id   AF-A0A969JPU6-F1
#
_cell.length_a   1.000
_cell.length_b   1.000
_cell.length_c   1.000
_cell.angle_alpha   90.00
_cell.angle_beta   90.00
_cell.angle_gamma   90.00
#
_symmetry.space_group_name_H-M   'P 1'
#
loop_
_entity.id
_entity.type
_entity.pdbx_description
1 polymer ?
#
loop_
_entity_poly.entity_id
_entity_poly.type
_entity_poly.pdbx_seq_one_letter_code
_entity_poly.pdbx_strand_id
1 'polypeptide(L)'
;MIAAHPKIENLPIQGENFQVFQKGLQRIYRQGQKAMAQAYAQPTPEMFHEWRKRVKYLWYQIEILAALWPNMLENLAEELHTLSQYLGDDHDLAVLRRTVVEDPGGFVEEKELLLFVTLIDQKRLTLQAVSRPLGERLYFDPPKVFTNRIHSYWRAWRAEGERKQAKIIRKIKKSQPTFASFR
;
A
#
# COMPACT_ATOMS: atom_id res chain seq x y z
N MET A 1 -23.88 -0.65 -10.68
CA MET A 1 -23.89 -1.42 -9.43
C MET A 1 -22.45 -1.73 -9.07
N ILE A 2 -21.78 -0.86 -8.31
CA ILE A 2 -20.42 -1.13 -7.85
C ILE A 2 -20.58 -2.05 -6.64
N ALA A 3 -20.44 -3.35 -6.88
CA ALA A 3 -20.32 -4.32 -5.81
C ALA A 3 -19.10 -3.92 -4.97
N ALA A 4 -19.31 -3.78 -3.66
CA ALA A 4 -18.20 -3.64 -2.74
C ALA A 4 -17.25 -4.82 -2.95
N HIS A 5 -15.95 -4.56 -3.00
CA HIS A 5 -14.97 -5.64 -3.07
C HIS A 5 -15.24 -6.60 -1.88
N PRO A 6 -15.45 -7.91 -2.11
CA PRO A 6 -15.90 -8.86 -1.07
C PRO A 6 -15.00 -8.96 0.17
N LYS A 7 -13.84 -8.30 0.17
CA LYS A 7 -12.90 -8.23 1.30
C LYS A 7 -13.40 -7.37 2.47
N ILE A 8 -14.26 -6.35 2.28
CA ILE A 8 -14.70 -5.48 3.39
C ILE A 8 -16.04 -5.89 4.01
N GLU A 9 -16.95 -6.53 3.28
CA GLU A 9 -18.26 -6.92 3.82
C GLU A 9 -18.18 -7.87 5.02
N ASN A 10 -17.06 -8.59 5.17
CA ASN A 10 -16.80 -9.49 6.30
C ASN A 10 -15.72 -9.01 7.28
N LEU A 11 -15.20 -7.78 7.15
CA LEU A 11 -14.23 -7.25 8.10
C LEU A 11 -14.97 -6.76 9.37
N PRO A 12 -14.77 -7.38 10.55
CA PRO A 12 -15.44 -6.99 11.79
C PRO A 12 -14.78 -5.75 12.40
N ILE A 13 -14.62 -4.69 11.60
CA ILE A 13 -14.11 -3.40 12.08
C ILE A 13 -15.32 -2.60 12.59
N GLN A 14 -15.71 -2.89 13.83
CA GLN A 14 -16.68 -2.08 14.57
C GLN A 14 -16.11 -0.68 14.86
N GLY A 15 -16.98 0.31 15.07
CA GLY A 15 -16.64 1.74 15.16
C GLY A 15 -15.50 2.11 16.11
N GLU A 16 -15.35 1.36 17.20
CA GLU A 16 -14.32 1.59 18.22
C GLU A 16 -12.92 1.08 17.80
N ASN A 17 -12.84 0.14 16.85
CA ASN A 17 -11.59 -0.51 16.44
C ASN A 17 -10.77 0.28 15.41
N PHE A 18 -11.35 1.31 14.76
CA PHE A 18 -10.62 2.05 13.72
C PHE A 18 -9.45 2.88 14.28
N GLN A 19 -9.54 3.36 15.53
CA GLN A 19 -8.43 4.11 16.13
C GLN A 19 -7.15 3.25 16.29
N VAL A 20 -7.32 1.96 16.61
CA VAL A 20 -6.20 1.00 16.67
C VAL A 20 -5.59 0.83 15.29
N PHE A 21 -6.44 0.64 14.28
CA PHE A 21 -6.00 0.56 12.89
C PHE A 21 -5.27 1.84 12.44
N GLN A 22 -5.81 3.01 12.75
CA GLN A 22 -5.21 4.31 12.40
C GLN A 22 -3.82 4.47 13.01
N LYS A 23 -3.64 4.09 14.28
CA LYS A 23 -2.31 4.10 14.93
C LYS A 23 -1.33 3.15 14.24
N GLY A 24 -1.79 1.96 13.86
CA GLY A 24 -1.01 0.99 13.09
C GLY A 24 -0.58 1.52 11.73
N LEU A 25 -1.52 2.07 10.95
CA LEU A 25 -1.27 2.70 9.66
C LEU A 25 -0.28 3.87 9.78
N GLN A 26 -0.44 4.70 10.81
CA GLN A 26 0.46 5.84 11.05
C GLN A 26 1.89 5.37 11.31
N ARG A 27 2.06 4.29 12.07
CA ARG A 27 3.36 3.68 12.33
C ARG A 27 4.00 3.17 11.05
N ILE A 28 3.26 2.40 10.23
CA ILE A 28 3.78 1.85 8.98
C ILE A 28 4.16 2.96 8.00
N TYR A 29 3.30 3.97 7.83
CA TYR A 29 3.58 5.11 6.96
C TYR A 29 4.85 5.85 7.40
N ARG A 30 4.98 6.16 8.70
CA ARG A 30 6.18 6.80 9.27
C ARG A 30 7.44 5.95 9.05
N GLN A 31 7.34 4.63 9.22
CA GLN A 31 8.46 3.72 9.00
C GLN A 31 8.88 3.72 7.53
N GLY A 32 7.94 3.72 6.59
CA GLY A 32 8.23 3.83 5.16
C GLY A 32 8.93 5.14 4.80
N GLN A 33 8.42 6.28 5.30
CA GLN A 33 9.04 7.59 5.10
C GLN A 33 10.47 7.65 5.65
N LYS A 34 10.71 7.08 6.85
CA LYS A 34 12.06 7.00 7.43
C LYS A 34 12.99 6.08 6.64
N ALA A 35 12.50 4.90 6.24
CA ALA A 35 13.28 3.94 5.48
C ALA A 35 13.69 4.51 4.12
N MET A 36 12.80 5.25 3.46
CA MET A 36 13.13 6.00 2.25
C MET A 36 14.28 6.99 2.50
N ALA A 37 14.15 7.84 3.53
CA ALA A 37 15.18 8.81 3.86
C ALA A 37 16.53 8.14 4.15
N GLN A 38 16.53 7.01 4.85
CA GLN A 38 17.73 6.22 5.13
C GLN A 38 18.32 5.60 3.86
N ALA A 39 17.50 5.04 2.97
CA ALA A 39 17.95 4.45 1.71
C ALA A 39 18.65 5.47 0.80
N TYR A 40 18.23 6.73 0.79
CA TYR A 40 18.93 7.77 0.01
C TYR A 40 20.06 8.48 0.75
N ALA A 41 20.07 8.45 2.09
CA ALA A 41 21.20 8.96 2.88
C ALA A 41 22.38 7.99 2.89
N GLN A 42 22.11 6.68 2.91
CA GLN A 42 23.09 5.60 2.95
C GLN A 42 22.63 4.48 1.99
N PRO A 43 22.92 4.60 0.68
CA PRO A 43 22.37 3.72 -0.35
C PRO A 43 23.03 2.35 -0.36
N THR A 44 22.57 1.47 0.53
CA THR A 44 22.95 0.05 0.56
C THR A 44 21.77 -0.85 0.15
N PRO A 45 22.04 -2.07 -0.38
CA PRO A 45 21.00 -3.05 -0.69
C PRO A 45 20.05 -3.30 0.50
N GLU A 46 20.56 -3.31 1.72
CA GLU A 46 19.79 -3.56 2.94
C GLU A 46 18.82 -2.41 3.24
N MET A 47 19.24 -1.16 3.01
CA MET A 47 18.37 0.01 3.22
C MET A 47 17.24 0.07 2.19
N PHE A 48 17.53 -0.19 0.92
CA PHE A 48 16.50 -0.29 -0.12
C PHE A 48 15.57 -1.48 0.10
N HIS A 49 16.09 -2.61 0.56
CA HIS A 49 15.28 -3.77 0.93
C HIS A 49 14.37 -3.48 2.14
N GLU A 50 14.86 -2.78 3.16
CA GLU A 50 14.04 -2.34 4.29
C GLU A 50 12.91 -1.41 3.82
N TRP A 51 13.24 -0.43 2.97
CA TRP A 51 12.24 0.45 2.40
C TRP A 51 11.18 -0.31 1.60
N ARG A 52 11.59 -1.27 0.76
CA ARG A 52 10.68 -2.16 0.01
C ARG A 52 9.67 -2.85 0.92
N LYS A 53 10.12 -3.46 2.03
CA LYS A 53 9.22 -4.14 2.98
C LYS A 53 8.16 -3.19 3.52
N ARG A 54 8.54 -1.95 3.86
CA ARG A 54 7.61 -0.94 4.37
C ARG A 54 6.62 -0.48 3.31
N VAL A 55 7.06 -0.32 2.06
CA VAL A 55 6.17 0.00 0.93
C VAL A 55 5.14 -1.11 0.73
N LYS A 56 5.57 -2.39 0.72
CA LYS A 56 4.63 -3.52 0.60
C LYS A 56 3.59 -3.56 1.73
N TYR A 57 4.01 -3.30 2.97
CA TYR A 57 3.07 -3.25 4.09
C TYR A 57 2.06 -2.13 3.95
N LEU A 58 2.50 -0.94 3.52
CA LEU A 58 1.59 0.17 3.28
C LEU A 58 0.63 -0.13 2.12
N TRP A 59 1.14 -0.68 1.01
CA TRP A 59 0.34 -1.11 -0.13
C TRP A 59 -0.80 -2.05 0.29
N TYR A 60 -0.51 -3.15 0.97
CA TYR A 60 -1.54 -4.09 1.41
C TYR A 60 -2.57 -3.45 2.36
N GLN A 61 -2.13 -2.54 3.24
CA GLN A 61 -3.06 -1.82 4.10
C GLN A 61 -3.98 -0.90 3.31
N ILE A 62 -3.48 -0.18 2.30
CA ILE A 62 -4.30 0.69 1.46
C ILE A 62 -5.23 -0.11 0.55
N GLU A 63 -4.77 -1.22 -0.01
CA GLU A 63 -5.59 -2.14 -0.82
C GLU A 63 -6.81 -2.64 -0.01
N ILE A 64 -6.61 -3.04 1.25
CA ILE A 64 -7.71 -3.45 2.13
C ILE A 64 -8.69 -2.31 2.37
N LEU A 65 -8.20 -1.07 2.46
CA LEU A 65 -9.05 0.11 2.69
C LEU A 65 -9.70 0.66 1.43
N ALA A 66 -9.42 0.10 0.25
CA ALA A 66 -9.88 0.62 -1.03
C ALA A 66 -11.39 0.90 -1.05
N ALA A 67 -12.20 0.02 -0.46
CA ALA A 67 -13.66 0.20 -0.47
C ALA A 67 -14.19 1.37 0.37
N LEU A 68 -13.34 2.05 1.17
CA LEU A 68 -13.73 3.32 1.82
C LEU A 68 -13.96 4.44 0.80
N TRP A 69 -13.12 4.49 -0.24
CA TRP A 69 -13.26 5.40 -1.37
C TRP A 69 -12.50 4.82 -2.57
N PRO A 70 -13.15 3.96 -3.39
CA PRO A 70 -12.49 3.17 -4.44
C PRO A 70 -11.60 4.01 -5.35
N ASN A 71 -12.17 5.00 -6.04
CA ASN A 71 -11.43 5.85 -6.98
C ASN A 71 -10.18 6.52 -6.41
N MET A 72 -10.14 6.84 -5.11
CA MET A 72 -8.99 7.50 -4.51
C MET A 72 -7.96 6.51 -3.98
N LEU A 73 -8.42 5.44 -3.33
CA LEU A 73 -7.55 4.51 -2.62
C LEU A 73 -7.02 3.39 -3.52
N GLU A 74 -7.74 3.00 -4.57
CA GLU A 74 -7.23 2.08 -5.59
C GLU A 74 -6.07 2.74 -6.35
N ASN A 75 -6.22 3.98 -6.80
CA ASN A 75 -5.13 4.73 -7.44
C ASN A 75 -3.90 4.88 -6.52
N LEU A 76 -4.12 5.15 -5.22
CA LEU A 76 -3.02 5.19 -4.26
C LEU A 76 -2.37 3.81 -4.08
N ALA A 77 -3.16 2.73 -4.04
CA ALA A 77 -2.64 1.37 -3.94
C ALA A 77 -1.80 1.01 -5.17
N GLU A 78 -2.22 1.41 -6.38
CA GLU A 78 -1.47 1.16 -7.61
C GLU A 78 -0.13 1.91 -7.67
N GLU A 79 -0.08 3.16 -7.22
CA GLU A 79 1.20 3.90 -7.13
C GLU A 79 2.14 3.25 -6.09
N LEU A 80 1.60 2.78 -4.95
CA LEU A 80 2.37 2.02 -3.96
C LEU A 80 2.83 0.66 -4.52
N HIS A 81 2.00 0.00 -5.31
CA HIS A 81 2.34 -1.25 -5.98
C HIS A 81 3.49 -1.03 -6.97
N THR A 82 3.39 -0.02 -7.82
CA THR A 82 4.42 0.39 -8.77
C THR A 82 5.75 0.67 -8.07
N LEU A 83 5.74 1.42 -6.96
CA LEU A 83 6.94 1.64 -6.16
C LEU A 83 7.50 0.32 -5.62
N SER A 84 6.64 -0.60 -5.17
CA SER A 84 7.05 -1.90 -4.65
C SER A 84 7.68 -2.80 -5.74
N GLN A 85 7.28 -2.65 -7.00
CA GLN A 85 7.85 -3.33 -8.15
C GLN A 85 9.26 -2.80 -8.45
N TYR A 86 9.45 -1.49 -8.56
CA TYR A 86 10.79 -0.93 -8.80
C TYR A 86 11.80 -1.30 -7.71
N LEU A 87 11.37 -1.27 -6.44
CA LEU A 87 12.21 -1.70 -5.32
C LEU A 87 12.40 -3.22 -5.28
N GLY A 88 11.46 -3.99 -5.84
CA GLY A 88 11.60 -5.43 -6.04
C GLY A 88 12.67 -5.76 -7.05
N ASP A 89 12.60 -5.13 -8.22
CA ASP A 89 13.59 -5.33 -9.28
C ASP A 89 15.00 -4.92 -8.82
N ASP A 90 15.14 -3.82 -8.06
CA ASP A 90 16.44 -3.42 -7.48
C ASP A 90 16.97 -4.47 -6.50
N HIS A 91 16.10 -5.02 -5.66
CA HIS A 91 16.46 -6.06 -4.70
C HIS A 91 16.90 -7.35 -5.41
N ASP A 92 16.13 -7.80 -6.40
CA ASP A 92 16.43 -9.02 -7.15
C ASP A 92 17.77 -8.87 -7.89
N LEU A 93 18.06 -7.70 -8.44
CA LEU A 93 19.36 -7.37 -9.03
C LEU A 93 20.49 -7.31 -7.99
N ALA A 94 20.24 -6.82 -6.78
CA ALA A 94 21.23 -6.83 -5.71
C ALA A 94 21.59 -8.26 -5.30
N VAL A 95 20.60 -9.15 -5.22
CA VAL A 95 20.81 -10.58 -4.97
C VAL A 95 21.57 -11.22 -6.12
N LEU A 96 21.17 -10.99 -7.38
CA LEU A 96 21.85 -11.52 -8.56
C LEU A 96 23.33 -11.09 -8.60
N ARG A 97 23.61 -9.81 -8.36
CA ARG A 97 24.98 -9.28 -8.28
C ARG A 97 25.79 -10.03 -7.24
N ARG A 98 25.24 -10.21 -6.04
CA ARG A 98 25.91 -10.93 -4.96
C ARG A 98 26.19 -12.38 -5.34
N THR A 99 25.19 -13.08 -5.86
CA THR A 99 25.31 -14.48 -6.28
C THR A 99 26.41 -14.67 -7.32
N VAL A 100 26.45 -13.81 -8.34
CA VAL A 100 27.43 -13.93 -9.44
C VAL A 100 28.85 -13.52 -9.02
N VAL A 101 29.00 -12.66 -8.00
CA VAL A 101 30.32 -12.34 -7.43
C VAL A 101 30.83 -13.46 -6.50
N GLU A 102 29.95 -14.07 -5.72
CA GLU A 102 30.30 -15.18 -4.81
C GLU A 102 30.54 -16.49 -5.57
N ASP A 103 29.75 -16.75 -6.60
CA ASP A 103 29.87 -17.90 -7.50
C ASP A 103 29.71 -17.42 -8.96
N PRO A 104 30.83 -17.11 -9.64
CA PRO A 104 30.81 -16.68 -11.04
C PRO A 104 30.22 -17.73 -11.99
N GLY A 105 30.06 -18.99 -11.57
CA GLY A 105 29.49 -20.05 -12.38
C GLY A 105 30.19 -20.19 -13.74
N GLY A 106 29.47 -19.86 -14.81
CA GLY A 106 29.89 -20.01 -16.21
C GLY A 106 30.67 -18.84 -16.82
N PHE A 107 30.97 -17.78 -16.07
CA PHE A 107 31.86 -16.73 -16.56
C PHE A 107 33.30 -17.25 -16.63
N VAL A 108 33.83 -17.35 -17.85
CA VAL A 108 35.21 -17.84 -18.10
C VAL A 108 36.22 -16.70 -18.03
N GLU A 109 35.84 -15.51 -18.50
CA GLU A 109 36.69 -14.33 -18.50
C GLU A 109 36.27 -13.32 -17.41
N GLU A 110 37.24 -12.83 -16.64
CA GLU A 110 37.03 -11.80 -15.60
C GLU A 110 36.41 -10.52 -16.18
N LYS A 111 36.76 -10.17 -17.42
CA LYS A 111 36.21 -8.99 -18.11
C LYS A 111 34.71 -9.11 -18.40
N GLU A 112 34.23 -10.31 -18.73
CA GLU A 112 32.81 -10.56 -18.97
C GLU A 112 32.01 -10.44 -17.68
N LEU A 113 32.52 -11.02 -16.59
CA LEU A 113 31.95 -10.89 -15.26
C LEU A 113 31.87 -9.42 -14.81
N LEU A 114 32.95 -8.66 -15.00
CA LEU A 114 33.01 -7.25 -14.64
C LEU A 114 31.99 -6.42 -15.45
N LEU A 115 31.87 -6.68 -16.75
CA LEU A 115 30.87 -6.01 -17.60
C LEU A 115 29.45 -6.32 -17.12
N PHE A 116 29.17 -7.58 -16.80
CA PHE A 116 27.86 -8.01 -16.32
C PHE A 116 27.49 -7.35 -14.98
N VAL A 117 28.40 -7.35 -14.00
CA VAL A 117 28.22 -6.65 -12.71
C VAL A 117 27.99 -5.15 -12.92
N THR A 118 28.73 -4.54 -13.84
CA THR A 118 28.57 -3.11 -14.17
C THR A 118 27.17 -2.81 -14.73
N LEU A 119 26.66 -3.67 -15.63
CA LEU A 119 25.30 -3.52 -16.18
C LEU A 119 24.23 -3.67 -15.10
N ILE A 120 24.40 -4.61 -14.17
CA ILE A 120 23.51 -4.76 -13.02
C ILE A 120 23.51 -3.47 -12.18
N ASP A 121 24.68 -2.95 -11.82
CA ASP A 121 24.81 -1.76 -11.00
C ASP A 121 24.17 -0.53 -11.67
N GLN A 122 24.33 -0.36 -12.99
CA GLN A 122 23.66 0.70 -13.75
C GLN A 122 22.13 0.57 -13.74
N LYS A 123 21.60 -0.65 -13.91
CA LYS A 123 20.15 -0.88 -13.89
C LYS A 123 19.57 -0.60 -12.51
N ARG A 124 20.27 -1.00 -11.44
CA ARG A 124 19.90 -0.70 -10.05
C ARG A 124 19.83 0.80 -9.80
N LEU A 125 20.85 1.56 -10.21
CA LEU A 125 20.84 3.03 -10.11
C LEU A 125 19.65 3.65 -10.85
N THR A 126 19.28 3.12 -12.01
CA THR A 126 18.10 3.58 -12.77
C THR A 126 16.82 3.33 -11.99
N LEU A 127 16.63 2.14 -11.42
CA LEU A 127 15.45 1.78 -10.62
C LEU A 127 15.34 2.64 -9.36
N GLN A 128 16.46 2.90 -8.68
CA GLN A 128 16.51 3.79 -7.52
C GLN A 128 16.15 5.22 -7.94
N ALA A 129 16.70 5.72 -9.06
CA ALA A 129 16.41 7.07 -9.55
C ALA A 129 14.92 7.27 -9.88
N VAL A 130 14.25 6.30 -10.52
CA VAL A 130 12.80 6.40 -10.82
C VAL A 130 11.92 6.18 -9.58
N SER A 131 12.39 5.39 -8.61
CA SER A 131 11.67 5.15 -7.35
C SER A 131 11.60 6.40 -6.48
N ARG A 132 12.62 7.26 -6.52
CA ARG A 132 12.71 8.44 -5.67
C ARG A 132 11.53 9.41 -5.81
N PRO A 133 11.23 10.01 -6.98
CA PRO A 133 10.14 10.97 -7.11
C PRO A 133 8.77 10.36 -6.82
N LEU A 134 8.59 9.06 -7.07
CA LEU A 134 7.37 8.34 -6.69
C LEU A 134 7.25 8.22 -5.15
N GLY A 135 8.33 7.82 -4.48
CA GLY A 135 8.41 7.80 -3.02
C GLY A 135 8.16 9.19 -2.40
N GLU A 136 8.77 10.25 -2.94
CA GLU A 136 8.61 11.62 -2.45
C GLU A 136 7.14 12.08 -2.53
N ARG A 137 6.43 11.75 -3.62
CA ARG A 137 4.99 12.02 -3.75
C ARG A 137 4.15 11.21 -2.76
N LEU A 138 4.42 9.91 -2.62
CA LEU A 138 3.66 9.01 -1.73
C LEU A 138 3.87 9.34 -0.25
N TYR A 139 5.08 9.79 0.12
CA TYR A 139 5.47 10.17 1.48
C TYR A 139 5.48 11.68 1.74
N PHE A 140 4.82 12.46 0.90
CA PHE A 140 4.78 13.93 0.98
C PHE A 140 4.14 14.41 2.29
N ASP A 141 3.01 13.82 2.67
CA ASP A 141 2.25 14.23 3.85
C ASP A 141 2.96 13.82 5.15
N PRO A 142 2.89 14.63 6.22
CA PRO A 142 3.24 14.16 7.55
C PRO A 142 2.38 12.94 7.93
N PRO A 143 2.91 11.94 8.67
CA PRO A 143 2.18 10.69 8.94
C PRO A 143 0.79 10.88 9.57
N LYS A 144 0.62 11.93 10.39
CA LYS A 144 -0.67 12.25 11.03
C LYS A 144 -1.69 12.82 10.03
N VAL A 145 -1.23 13.62 9.05
CA VAL A 145 -2.08 14.21 8.01
C VAL A 145 -2.61 13.09 7.10
N PHE A 146 -1.71 12.23 6.64
CA PHE A 146 -2.06 11.06 5.83
C PHE A 146 -3.14 10.21 6.51
N THR A 147 -2.94 9.81 7.77
CA THR A 147 -3.89 8.92 8.45
C THR A 147 -5.20 9.59 8.85
N ASN A 148 -5.20 10.89 9.14
CA ASN A 148 -6.44 11.64 9.38
C ASN A 148 -7.32 11.72 8.12
N ARG A 149 -6.70 11.81 6.93
CA ARG A 149 -7.43 11.74 5.65
C ARG A 149 -8.13 10.40 5.49
N ILE A 150 -7.41 9.29 5.72
CA ILE A 150 -7.99 7.93 5.67
C ILE A 150 -9.10 7.76 6.72
N HIS A 151 -8.92 8.29 7.93
CA HIS A 151 -9.95 8.27 8.96
C HIS A 151 -11.22 9.03 8.55
N SER A 152 -11.07 10.15 7.85
CA SER A 152 -12.18 10.92 7.33
C SER A 152 -12.97 10.13 6.28
N TYR A 153 -12.27 9.39 5.40
CA TYR A 153 -12.92 8.49 4.43
C TYR A 153 -13.71 7.39 5.13
N TRP A 154 -13.14 6.80 6.18
CA TRP A 154 -13.84 5.80 6.98
C TRP A 154 -15.13 6.34 7.62
N ARG A 155 -15.08 7.54 8.21
CA ARG A 155 -16.27 8.19 8.79
C ARG A 155 -17.36 8.46 7.74
N ALA A 156 -16.98 8.93 6.56
CA ALA A 156 -17.91 9.17 5.46
C ALA A 156 -18.56 7.88 4.96
N TRP A 157 -17.74 6.84 4.71
CA TRP A 157 -18.20 5.51 4.29
C TRP A 157 -19.18 4.89 5.29
N ARG A 158 -18.90 4.99 6.60
CA ARG A 158 -19.80 4.54 7.67
C ARG A 158 -21.15 5.26 7.63
N ALA A 159 -21.13 6.59 7.54
CA ALA A 159 -22.36 7.38 7.48
C ALA A 159 -23.20 7.06 6.23
N GLU A 160 -22.57 6.75 5.09
CA GLU A 160 -23.28 6.29 3.89
C GLU A 160 -23.93 4.92 4.09
N GLY A 161 -23.22 3.97 4.70
CA GLY A 161 -23.75 2.64 5.02
C GLY A 161 -24.98 2.71 5.94
N GLU A 162 -24.90 3.50 7.01
CA GLU A 162 -26.00 3.70 7.96
C GLU A 162 -27.22 4.35 7.29
N ARG A 163 -27.01 5.33 6.40
CA ARG A 163 -28.08 5.94 5.60
C ARG A 163 -28.74 4.96 4.65
N LYS A 164 -27.96 4.12 3.96
CA LYS A 164 -28.49 3.08 3.06
C LYS A 164 -29.32 2.05 3.83
N GLN A 165 -28.83 1.60 4.98
CA GLN A 165 -29.54 0.67 5.85
C GLN A 165 -30.85 1.25 6.38
N ALA A 166 -30.85 2.51 6.85
CA ALA A 166 -32.05 3.19 7.32
C ALA A 166 -33.11 3.35 6.21
N LYS A 167 -32.69 3.63 4.96
CA LYS A 167 -33.60 3.67 3.79
C LYS A 167 -34.22 2.30 3.51
N ILE A 168 -33.44 1.22 3.59
CA ILE A 168 -33.94 -0.15 3.41
C ILE A 168 -34.97 -0.49 4.48
N ILE A 169 -34.65 -0.26 5.77
CA ILE A 169 -35.57 -0.51 6.90
C ILE A 169 -36.86 0.30 6.74
N ARG A 170 -36.77 1.58 6.33
CA ARG A 170 -37.95 2.43 6.09
C ARG A 170 -38.80 1.91 4.93
N LYS A 171 -38.18 1.39 3.86
CA LYS A 171 -38.89 0.77 2.73
C LYS A 171 -39.63 -0.48 3.17
N ILE A 172 -38.96 -1.37 3.92
CA ILE A 172 -39.55 -2.61 4.47
C ILE A 172 -40.76 -2.30 5.37
N LYS A 173 -40.63 -1.34 6.30
CA LYS A 173 -41.72 -0.91 7.19
C LYS A 173 -42.92 -0.32 6.44
N LYS A 174 -42.69 0.38 5.32
CA LYS A 174 -43.77 0.93 4.48
C LYS A 174 -44.48 -0.11 3.62
N SER A 175 -43.81 -1.22 3.31
CA SER A 175 -44.36 -2.32 2.49
C SER A 175 -45.02 -3.44 3.29
N GLN A 176 -44.94 -3.42 4.63
CA GLN A 176 -45.73 -4.33 5.46
C GLN A 176 -47.17 -3.79 5.58
N PRO A 177 -48.19 -4.58 5.21
CA PRO A 177 -49.58 -4.15 5.40
C PRO A 177 -49.84 -3.99 6.91
N THR A 178 -50.38 -2.83 7.29
CA THR A 178 -51.01 -2.68 8.59
C THR A 178 -52.19 -3.64 8.63
N PHE A 179 -52.02 -4.81 9.24
CA PHE A 179 -53.14 -5.62 9.71
C PHE A 179 -53.80 -4.81 10.84
N ALA A 180 -54.66 -3.88 10.44
CA ALA A 180 -55.63 -3.30 11.35
C ALA A 180 -56.45 -4.47 11.90
N SER A 181 -56.44 -4.59 13.23
CA SER A 181 -57.21 -5.56 14.00
C SER A 181 -58.64 -5.63 13.49
N PHE A 182 -59.01 -6.74 12.87
CA PHE A 182 -60.41 -7.11 12.77
C PHE A 182 -60.85 -7.62 14.15
N ARG A 183 -61.85 -6.92 14.69
CA ARG A 183 -62.59 -7.25 15.91
C ARG A 183 -63.26 -8.61 15.82
#